data_AF-A0A0H3XN95-F1
#
_entry.id   AF-A0A0H3XN95-F1
#
_cell.length_a   1.000
_cell.length_b   1.000
_cell.length_c   1.000
_cell.angle_alpha   90.00
_cell.angle_beta   90.00
_cell.angle_gamma   90.00
#
_symmetry.space_group_name_H-M   'P 1'
#
loop_
_entity.id
_entity.type
_entity.pdbx_description
1 polymer ?
#
loop_
_entity_poly.entity_id
_entity_poly.type
_entity_poly.pdbx_seq_one_letter_code
_entity_poly.pdbx_strand_id
1 'polypeptide(L)'
;MLFNKLKNKTPEEEDKKQKPGKHNLLQDEKKAKPQDSEPSNFFDDEEDSKDIKTGFSFKRRKTHKIIKNLNAQKIRTLLFYTDVSNVLRQLEFGIQPIKNIHLVKDSEYIVWTYLEKPDHIEFELDNSTRHYFWSWIAEQKVDPNQIAVIAIDIKKLFENTKTDWYYEETTRRVHLFEDVKPECIKWILMKNNEYLNRIQNYVKSTNLKIKVFQGEKGNIEEVANKNRKK
;
A
#
# COMPACT_ATOMS: atom_id res chain seq x y z
N MET A 1 -36.00 -17.18 59.71
CA MET A 1 -34.79 -17.06 60.58
C MET A 1 -34.05 -15.81 60.10
N LEU A 2 -34.12 -14.68 60.81
CA LEU A 2 -33.32 -14.31 62.02
C LEU A 2 -31.82 -14.10 61.66
N PHE A 3 -31.13 -12.95 61.86
CA PHE A 3 -31.48 -11.57 62.29
C PHE A 3 -30.40 -10.52 61.88
N ASN A 4 -30.85 -9.27 61.63
CA ASN A 4 -30.28 -7.90 61.80
C ASN A 4 -28.78 -7.64 62.15
N LYS A 5 -28.17 -6.51 61.72
CA LYS A 5 -28.32 -5.14 62.31
C LYS A 5 -27.83 -4.04 61.33
N LEU A 6 -28.66 -3.07 60.89
CA LEU A 6 -29.07 -1.77 61.51
C LEU A 6 -28.07 -0.60 61.23
N LYS A 7 -28.39 0.34 60.32
CA LYS A 7 -28.94 1.74 60.50
C LYS A 7 -27.84 2.80 60.82
N ASN A 8 -27.87 4.09 60.43
CA ASN A 8 -28.91 5.11 60.09
C ASN A 8 -28.36 6.17 59.09
N LYS A 9 -29.13 6.67 58.09
CA LYS A 9 -29.86 7.98 57.98
C LYS A 9 -29.07 9.32 57.92
N THR A 10 -29.30 10.04 56.81
CA THR A 10 -29.16 11.50 56.47
C THR A 10 -30.25 12.38 57.15
N PRO A 11 -30.43 13.73 56.93
CA PRO A 11 -29.99 14.64 55.82
C PRO A 11 -29.57 16.12 56.19
N GLU A 12 -29.46 16.98 55.16
CA GLU A 12 -29.61 18.48 55.10
C GLU A 12 -28.60 19.41 55.82
N GLU A 13 -28.58 20.74 55.57
CA GLU A 13 -28.24 21.55 54.37
C GLU A 13 -27.93 23.03 54.82
N GLU A 14 -27.58 23.96 53.92
CA GLU A 14 -27.52 25.46 54.13
C GLU A 14 -26.44 26.08 55.09
N ASP A 15 -25.89 27.30 54.93
CA ASP A 15 -25.71 28.24 53.78
C ASP A 15 -24.71 29.41 54.08
N LYS A 16 -24.20 30.11 53.04
CA LYS A 16 -23.61 31.49 52.94
C LYS A 16 -22.53 32.05 53.90
N LYS A 17 -21.43 32.60 53.32
CA LYS A 17 -20.99 34.03 53.42
C LYS A 17 -19.84 34.43 52.47
N GLN A 18 -19.56 35.73 52.31
CA GLN A 18 -18.86 36.36 51.15
C GLN A 18 -17.48 37.03 51.45
N LYS A 19 -16.69 37.22 50.37
CA LYS A 19 -15.50 38.09 50.02
C LYS A 19 -15.22 39.37 50.85
N PRO A 20 -14.03 40.07 50.80
CA PRO A 20 -13.03 40.26 49.68
C PRO A 20 -11.52 40.14 50.09
N GLY A 21 -10.45 40.55 49.37
CA GLY A 21 -10.18 40.99 47.98
C GLY A 21 -8.93 41.93 47.80
N LYS A 22 -8.41 42.11 46.56
CA LYS A 22 -7.18 42.86 46.11
C LYS A 22 -5.82 42.12 46.34
N HIS A 23 -4.74 42.27 45.56
CA HIS A 23 -4.37 43.23 44.48
C HIS A 23 -3.48 42.56 43.38
N ASN A 24 -3.41 43.10 42.16
CA ASN A 24 -2.51 42.64 41.08
C ASN A 24 -1.09 43.25 41.19
N LEU A 25 -0.07 42.51 40.70
CA LEU A 25 1.12 43.06 40.05
C LEU A 25 1.57 42.11 38.91
N LEU A 26 2.35 42.61 37.94
CA LEU A 26 2.51 42.02 36.60
C LEU A 26 3.61 40.94 36.48
N GLN A 27 3.47 40.09 35.44
CA GLN A 27 4.53 39.54 34.56
C GLN A 27 5.70 38.75 35.20
N ASP A 28 6.23 37.66 34.62
CA ASP A 28 5.98 36.92 33.39
C ASP A 28 6.36 35.46 33.66
N GLU A 29 5.62 34.46 33.17
CA GLU A 29 6.26 33.22 32.70
C GLU A 29 5.36 32.32 31.83
N LYS A 30 5.80 32.20 30.58
CA LYS A 30 5.50 31.20 29.54
C LYS A 30 4.65 29.99 29.95
N LYS A 31 3.33 30.07 29.76
CA LYS A 31 2.53 28.86 29.48
C LYS A 31 2.90 28.32 28.11
N ALA A 32 3.61 27.19 28.07
CA ALA A 32 3.87 26.47 26.83
C ALA A 32 2.55 26.07 26.16
N LYS A 33 2.33 26.55 24.92
CA LYS A 33 1.35 25.94 24.01
C LYS A 33 1.91 24.58 23.54
N PRO A 34 1.06 23.58 23.25
CA PRO A 34 1.48 22.47 22.41
C PRO A 34 2.00 23.03 21.09
N GLN A 35 3.17 22.56 20.65
CA GLN A 35 3.67 22.91 19.32
C GLN A 35 2.82 22.16 18.29
N ASP A 36 2.07 22.91 17.48
CA ASP A 36 1.58 22.41 16.19
C ASP A 36 2.81 22.06 15.36
N SER A 37 3.10 20.76 15.23
CA SER A 37 4.18 20.29 14.37
C SER A 37 3.74 20.42 12.91
N GLU A 38 4.29 21.42 12.23
CA GLU A 38 4.10 21.58 10.79
C GLU A 38 4.49 20.26 10.06
N PRO A 39 3.69 19.82 9.08
CA PRO A 39 3.95 18.56 8.41
C PRO A 39 5.18 18.68 7.50
N SER A 40 6.27 18.05 7.91
CA SER A 40 7.45 17.81 7.07
C SER A 40 7.06 17.28 5.69
N ASN A 41 7.60 17.87 4.63
CA ASN A 41 7.35 17.50 3.24
C ASN A 41 7.34 15.98 3.04
N PHE A 42 6.21 15.47 2.54
CA PHE A 42 5.97 14.03 2.44
C PHE A 42 6.68 13.39 1.22
N PHE A 43 7.23 14.21 0.33
CA PHE A 43 7.93 13.82 -0.90
C PHE A 43 8.99 14.87 -1.36
N ASP A 44 10.15 14.92 -0.70
CA ASP A 44 11.41 15.49 -1.24
C ASP A 44 12.44 14.33 -1.25
N ASP A 45 13.29 14.05 -2.24
CA ASP A 45 13.49 14.54 -3.62
C ASP A 45 13.53 13.28 -4.56
N GLU A 46 13.57 13.30 -5.89
CA GLU A 46 14.16 14.23 -6.87
C GLU A 46 13.47 13.99 -8.25
N GLU A 47 13.55 14.94 -9.19
CA GLU A 47 12.84 15.06 -10.50
C GLU A 47 11.36 15.58 -10.49
N ASP A 48 11.16 16.70 -11.20
CA ASP A 48 9.90 17.42 -11.52
C ASP A 48 8.99 17.86 -10.35
N SER A 49 9.39 18.96 -9.71
CA SER A 49 8.55 19.73 -8.77
C SER A 49 7.39 20.45 -9.47
N LYS A 50 6.22 19.80 -9.47
CA LYS A 50 4.92 20.47 -9.49
C LYS A 50 4.17 20.13 -8.21
N ASP A 51 3.98 21.15 -7.37
CA ASP A 51 3.40 21.02 -6.04
C ASP A 51 2.04 20.32 -6.05
N ILE A 52 2.02 19.07 -5.59
CA ILE A 52 0.77 18.40 -5.24
C ILE A 52 0.29 19.04 -3.95
N LYS A 53 -0.60 20.03 -4.06
CA LYS A 53 -1.29 20.63 -2.91
C LYS A 53 -2.08 19.56 -2.18
N THR A 54 -1.50 19.00 -1.12
CA THR A 54 -2.13 18.06 -0.20
C THR A 54 -3.14 18.79 0.69
N GLY A 55 -4.26 19.22 0.08
CA GLY A 55 -5.44 19.59 0.83
C GLY A 55 -5.82 18.43 1.75
N PHE A 56 -5.90 18.70 3.06
CA PHE A 56 -6.14 17.70 4.11
C PHE A 56 -7.50 17.03 3.94
N SER A 57 -7.53 16.01 3.09
CA SER A 57 -8.65 15.10 2.95
C SER A 57 -8.65 14.17 4.15
N PHE A 58 -9.69 14.22 4.97
CA PHE A 58 -9.90 13.24 6.05
C PHE A 58 -10.09 11.79 5.54
N LYS A 59 -10.25 11.62 4.21
CA LYS A 59 -10.29 10.32 3.54
C LYS A 59 -8.88 9.71 3.51
N ARG A 60 -8.79 8.41 3.73
CA ARG A 60 -7.57 7.60 3.57
C ARG A 60 -6.49 7.82 4.64
N ARG A 61 -6.88 8.14 5.89
CA ARG A 61 -5.94 8.38 7.00
C ARG A 61 -5.11 7.14 7.36
N LYS A 62 -5.64 5.92 7.19
CA LYS A 62 -4.86 4.69 7.44
C LYS A 62 -3.79 4.53 6.35
N THR A 63 -4.14 4.76 5.09
CA THR A 63 -3.20 4.75 3.96
C THR A 63 -2.02 5.70 4.17
N HIS A 64 -2.26 6.94 4.60
CA HIS A 64 -1.16 7.89 4.86
C HIS A 64 -0.20 7.39 5.95
N LYS A 65 -0.72 6.76 7.03
CA LYS A 65 0.11 6.13 8.06
C LYS A 65 0.92 4.95 7.50
N ILE A 66 0.31 4.11 6.66
CA ILE A 66 0.99 2.99 5.98
C ILE A 66 2.13 3.52 5.11
N ILE A 67 1.85 4.47 4.21
CA ILE A 67 2.88 5.04 3.31
C ILE A 67 4.00 5.72 4.11
N LYS A 68 3.70 6.43 5.20
CA LYS A 68 4.74 6.99 6.09
C LYS A 68 5.65 5.89 6.66
N ASN A 69 5.08 4.78 7.10
CA ASN A 69 5.84 3.64 7.63
C ASN A 69 6.66 2.90 6.55
N LEU A 70 6.16 2.84 5.31
CA LEU A 70 6.88 2.27 4.16
C LEU A 70 8.05 3.16 3.72
N ASN A 71 7.81 4.48 3.61
CA ASN A 71 8.85 5.46 3.31
C ASN A 71 9.97 5.46 4.37
N ALA A 72 9.64 5.34 5.66
CA ALA A 72 10.63 5.20 6.73
C ALA A 72 11.49 3.92 6.61
N GLN A 73 10.93 2.83 6.06
CA GLN A 73 11.66 1.61 5.70
C GLN A 73 12.35 1.68 4.33
N LYS A 74 12.31 2.83 3.64
CA LYS A 74 12.81 3.07 2.27
C LYS A 74 12.15 2.20 1.19
N ILE A 75 10.98 1.64 1.48
CA ILE A 75 10.19 0.83 0.54
C ILE A 75 9.51 1.78 -0.45
N ARG A 76 9.81 1.63 -1.74
CA ARG A 76 9.24 2.45 -2.82
C ARG A 76 8.33 1.63 -3.74
N THR A 77 8.35 0.31 -3.62
CA THR A 77 7.56 -0.62 -4.43
C THR A 77 6.87 -1.68 -3.60
N LEU A 78 5.69 -2.08 -4.07
CA LEU A 78 4.96 -3.25 -3.60
C LEU A 78 5.04 -4.35 -4.66
N LEU A 79 5.15 -5.61 -4.24
CA LEU A 79 5.33 -6.76 -5.12
C LEU A 79 4.05 -7.60 -5.21
N PHE A 80 3.70 -7.92 -6.45
CA PHE A 80 2.64 -8.85 -6.82
C PHE A 80 3.25 -10.03 -7.58
N TYR A 81 2.82 -11.25 -7.26
CA TYR A 81 3.30 -12.48 -7.88
C TYR A 81 2.11 -13.18 -8.54
N THR A 82 2.28 -13.62 -9.78
CA THR A 82 1.21 -14.19 -10.59
C THR A 82 1.81 -15.01 -11.74
N ASP A 83 0.96 -15.71 -12.48
CA ASP A 83 1.38 -16.48 -13.65
C ASP A 83 1.77 -15.57 -14.83
N VAL A 84 2.82 -15.95 -15.59
CA VAL A 84 3.27 -15.22 -16.78
C VAL A 84 2.19 -15.03 -17.84
N SER A 85 1.22 -15.95 -17.93
CA SER A 85 0.10 -15.85 -18.88
C SER A 85 -0.86 -14.70 -18.55
N ASN A 86 -1.04 -14.38 -17.27
CA ASN A 86 -1.93 -13.32 -16.81
C ASN A 86 -1.41 -11.91 -17.11
N VAL A 87 -0.09 -11.75 -17.27
CA VAL A 87 0.58 -10.43 -17.29
C VAL A 87 0.06 -9.51 -18.38
N LEU A 88 -0.29 -10.05 -19.56
CA LEU A 88 -0.82 -9.24 -20.64
C LEU A 88 -2.19 -8.65 -20.27
N ARG A 89 -3.09 -9.47 -19.70
CA ARG A 89 -4.39 -9.01 -19.20
C ARG A 89 -4.22 -7.95 -18.12
N GLN A 90 -3.23 -8.10 -17.24
CA GLN A 90 -2.94 -7.13 -16.17
C GLN A 90 -2.36 -5.81 -16.70
N LEU A 91 -1.72 -5.81 -17.87
CA LEU A 91 -1.32 -4.60 -18.58
C LEU A 91 -2.47 -3.92 -19.34
N GLU A 92 -3.45 -4.70 -19.79
CA GLU A 92 -4.64 -4.20 -20.51
C GLU A 92 -5.71 -3.63 -19.55
N PHE A 93 -6.02 -4.36 -18.47
CA PHE A 93 -7.15 -4.07 -17.59
C PHE A 93 -6.75 -3.71 -16.15
N GLY A 94 -5.47 -3.84 -15.81
CA GLY A 94 -4.98 -3.72 -14.43
C GLY A 94 -5.06 -5.02 -13.64
N ILE A 95 -4.55 -4.98 -12.41
CA ILE A 95 -4.71 -6.08 -11.44
C ILE A 95 -6.04 -5.88 -10.74
N GLN A 96 -6.86 -6.91 -10.66
CA GLN A 96 -8.23 -6.83 -10.14
C GLN A 96 -8.45 -7.91 -9.06
N PRO A 97 -9.28 -7.67 -8.03
CA PRO A 97 -9.82 -8.75 -7.20
C PRO A 97 -10.53 -9.79 -8.07
N ILE A 98 -10.48 -11.08 -7.70
CA ILE A 98 -10.95 -12.17 -8.59
C ILE A 98 -12.43 -11.97 -8.98
N LYS A 99 -13.29 -11.47 -8.09
CA LYS A 99 -14.71 -11.20 -8.40
C LYS A 99 -14.93 -10.13 -9.49
N ASN A 100 -13.93 -9.29 -9.75
CA ASN A 100 -13.96 -8.23 -10.76
C ASN A 100 -13.38 -8.69 -12.11
N ILE A 101 -12.73 -9.86 -12.15
CA ILE A 101 -12.16 -10.45 -13.37
C ILE A 101 -13.28 -10.94 -14.28
N HIS A 102 -13.48 -10.23 -15.38
CA HIS A 102 -14.31 -10.67 -16.49
C HIS A 102 -13.40 -11.22 -17.59
N LEU A 103 -13.77 -12.38 -18.13
CA LEU A 103 -13.05 -13.08 -19.20
C LEU A 103 -13.90 -13.09 -20.47
N VAL A 104 -13.22 -12.97 -21.61
CA VAL A 104 -13.85 -13.15 -22.93
C VAL A 104 -14.01 -14.66 -23.17
N LYS A 105 -14.95 -15.04 -24.03
CA LYS A 105 -15.08 -16.43 -24.47
C LYS A 105 -13.72 -16.96 -24.96
N ASP A 106 -13.41 -18.21 -24.59
CA ASP A 106 -12.18 -18.91 -24.97
C ASP A 106 -10.88 -18.26 -24.42
N SER A 107 -10.98 -17.41 -23.37
CA SER A 107 -9.84 -16.91 -22.59
C SER A 107 -9.80 -17.50 -21.18
N GLU A 108 -8.59 -17.78 -20.69
CA GLU A 108 -8.33 -18.34 -19.36
C GLU A 108 -7.55 -17.35 -18.49
N TYR A 109 -7.60 -17.53 -17.16
CA TYR A 109 -6.83 -16.75 -16.20
C TYR A 109 -6.44 -17.66 -15.02
N ILE A 110 -5.14 -17.76 -14.74
CA ILE A 110 -4.61 -18.66 -13.72
C ILE A 110 -4.55 -17.93 -12.38
N VAL A 111 -5.50 -18.20 -11.49
CA VAL A 111 -5.58 -17.52 -10.18
C VAL A 111 -4.55 -18.08 -9.20
N TRP A 112 -3.61 -17.25 -8.73
CA TRP A 112 -2.72 -17.61 -7.63
C TRP A 112 -3.24 -17.05 -6.30
N THR A 113 -3.95 -17.91 -5.55
CA THR A 113 -4.58 -17.58 -4.26
C THR A 113 -3.62 -17.09 -3.17
N TYR A 114 -2.31 -17.11 -3.42
CA TYR A 114 -1.27 -16.53 -2.57
C TYR A 114 -1.52 -15.04 -2.26
N LEU A 115 -1.73 -14.22 -3.29
CA LEU A 115 -2.02 -12.78 -3.19
C LEU A 115 -3.35 -12.37 -3.86
N GLU A 116 -3.90 -13.21 -4.73
CA GLU A 116 -5.15 -12.94 -5.45
C GLU A 116 -6.33 -13.42 -4.58
N LYS A 117 -7.18 -12.50 -4.11
CA LYS A 117 -8.35 -12.82 -3.27
C LYS A 117 -9.66 -12.46 -3.99
N PRO A 118 -10.80 -13.05 -3.60
CA PRO A 118 -12.09 -12.74 -4.23
C PRO A 118 -12.44 -11.26 -4.16
N ASP A 119 -12.21 -10.62 -3.03
CA ASP A 119 -12.69 -9.29 -2.68
C ASP A 119 -11.62 -8.19 -2.68
N HIS A 120 -10.34 -8.57 -2.62
CA HIS A 120 -9.19 -7.67 -2.56
C HIS A 120 -7.94 -8.23 -3.25
N ILE A 121 -6.92 -7.41 -3.39
CA ILE A 121 -5.58 -7.78 -3.86
C ILE A 121 -4.61 -7.56 -2.71
N GLU A 122 -3.68 -8.50 -2.50
CA GLU A 122 -2.57 -8.35 -1.56
C GLU A 122 -1.26 -8.05 -2.29
N PHE A 123 -0.35 -7.34 -1.62
CA PHE A 123 1.00 -7.08 -2.11
C PHE A 123 2.04 -7.27 -1.00
N GLU A 124 3.17 -7.88 -1.32
CA GLU A 124 4.33 -7.93 -0.41
C GLU A 124 5.17 -6.65 -0.49
N LEU A 125 5.97 -6.41 0.55
CA LEU A 125 6.98 -5.34 0.54
C LEU A 125 8.21 -5.76 -0.27
N ASP A 126 8.84 -4.83 -0.99
CA ASP A 126 10.03 -5.13 -1.82
C ASP A 126 11.21 -5.75 -1.03
N ASN A 127 11.36 -5.33 0.23
CA ASN A 127 12.31 -5.83 1.23
C ASN A 127 11.82 -7.02 2.08
N SER A 128 10.75 -7.71 1.65
CA SER A 128 10.36 -9.01 2.18
C SER A 128 11.47 -10.05 1.94
N THR A 129 11.63 -11.02 2.86
CA THR A 129 12.49 -12.20 2.61
C THR A 129 11.89 -13.14 1.57
N ARG A 130 10.61 -12.94 1.20
CA ARG A 130 9.84 -13.73 0.23
C ARG A 130 9.76 -15.22 0.57
N HIS A 131 10.08 -15.59 1.82
CA HIS A 131 10.10 -16.97 2.28
C HIS A 131 8.71 -17.62 2.13
N TYR A 132 7.65 -16.92 2.57
CA TYR A 132 6.28 -17.40 2.41
C TYR A 132 5.88 -17.65 0.95
N PHE A 133 6.36 -16.82 0.01
CA PHE A 133 6.08 -17.01 -1.42
C PHE A 133 6.79 -18.25 -1.96
N TRP A 134 8.09 -18.41 -1.66
CA TRP A 134 8.85 -19.56 -2.14
C TRP A 134 8.39 -20.89 -1.51
N SER A 135 7.98 -20.88 -0.24
CA SER A 135 7.35 -22.04 0.40
C SER A 135 6.02 -22.40 -0.28
N TRP A 136 5.15 -21.42 -0.53
CA TRP A 136 3.88 -21.65 -1.24
C TRP A 136 4.10 -22.17 -2.67
N ILE A 137 5.03 -21.60 -3.43
CA ILE A 137 5.40 -22.07 -4.78
C ILE A 137 5.85 -23.54 -4.76
N ALA A 138 6.66 -23.93 -3.76
CA ALA A 138 7.13 -25.31 -3.62
C ALA A 138 5.99 -26.28 -3.24
N GLU A 139 5.10 -25.87 -2.33
CA GLU A 139 3.91 -26.64 -1.94
C GLU A 139 2.95 -26.86 -3.12
N GLN A 140 2.68 -25.81 -3.91
CA GLN A 140 1.81 -25.87 -5.08
C GLN A 140 2.50 -26.49 -6.32
N LYS A 141 3.81 -26.77 -6.24
CA LYS A 141 4.62 -27.34 -7.34
C LYS A 141 4.60 -26.50 -8.63
N VAL A 142 4.52 -25.18 -8.49
CA VAL A 142 4.54 -24.25 -9.62
C VAL A 142 5.93 -24.21 -10.25
N ASP A 143 6.01 -24.34 -11.57
CA ASP A 143 7.28 -24.18 -12.32
C ASP A 143 7.80 -22.74 -12.16
N PRO A 144 9.03 -22.53 -11.63
CA PRO A 144 9.62 -21.21 -11.47
C PRO A 144 9.80 -20.39 -12.77
N ASN A 145 9.61 -20.99 -13.95
CA ASN A 145 9.58 -20.26 -15.22
C ASN A 145 8.22 -19.61 -15.51
N GLN A 146 7.13 -20.08 -14.90
CA GLN A 146 5.79 -19.50 -15.02
C GLN A 146 5.56 -18.34 -14.04
N ILE A 147 6.55 -17.99 -13.20
CA ILE A 147 6.46 -16.86 -12.27
C ILE A 147 6.73 -15.54 -13.00
N ALA A 148 5.76 -14.64 -12.93
CA ALA A 148 5.95 -13.21 -13.11
C ALA A 148 5.94 -12.48 -11.75
N VAL A 149 6.82 -11.50 -11.61
CA VAL A 149 6.85 -10.54 -10.50
C VAL A 149 6.54 -9.17 -11.06
N ILE A 150 5.49 -8.53 -10.57
CA ILE A 150 5.07 -7.19 -10.95
C ILE A 150 5.30 -6.26 -9.76
N ALA A 151 6.05 -5.19 -9.96
CA ALA A 151 6.21 -4.15 -8.96
C ALA A 151 5.30 -2.96 -9.23
N ILE A 152 4.60 -2.55 -8.19
CA ILE A 152 3.67 -1.43 -8.17
C ILE A 152 4.34 -0.24 -7.48
N ASP A 153 4.27 0.92 -8.12
CA ASP A 153 4.79 2.17 -7.56
C ASP A 153 3.83 2.73 -6.50
N ILE A 154 4.32 2.88 -5.26
CA ILE A 154 3.47 3.30 -4.12
C ILE A 154 2.86 4.70 -4.33
N LYS A 155 3.61 5.63 -4.94
CA LYS A 155 3.12 7.00 -5.17
C LYS A 155 1.99 6.99 -6.19
N LYS A 156 2.20 6.36 -7.36
CA LYS A 156 1.16 6.24 -8.38
C LYS A 156 -0.06 5.45 -7.90
N LEU A 157 0.16 4.38 -7.13
CA LEU A 157 -0.91 3.59 -6.53
C LEU A 157 -1.74 4.47 -5.59
N PHE A 158 -1.10 5.27 -4.75
CA PHE A 158 -1.79 6.22 -3.88
C PHE A 158 -2.61 7.24 -4.67
N GLU A 159 -2.04 7.83 -5.72
CA GLU A 159 -2.73 8.80 -6.58
C GLU A 159 -3.96 8.22 -7.30
N ASN A 160 -3.94 6.92 -7.64
CA ASN A 160 -4.99 6.27 -8.43
C ASN A 160 -6.06 5.51 -7.63
N THR A 161 -5.85 5.28 -6.34
CA THR A 161 -6.77 4.54 -5.46
C THR A 161 -7.60 5.48 -4.58
N LYS A 162 -8.81 5.05 -4.18
CA LYS A 162 -9.80 5.88 -3.45
C LYS A 162 -10.11 5.37 -2.05
N THR A 163 -9.91 4.07 -1.80
CA THR A 163 -10.19 3.41 -0.53
C THR A 163 -9.01 3.53 0.45
N ASP A 164 -9.28 3.29 1.74
CA ASP A 164 -8.22 3.12 2.74
C ASP A 164 -7.56 1.75 2.55
N TRP A 165 -6.24 1.72 2.51
CA TRP A 165 -5.47 0.49 2.44
C TRP A 165 -5.44 -0.16 3.83
N TYR A 166 -5.32 -1.48 3.86
CA TYR A 166 -5.01 -2.23 5.07
C TYR A 166 -3.58 -2.75 5.00
N TYR A 167 -2.93 -2.89 6.16
CA TYR A 167 -1.57 -3.43 6.26
C TYR A 167 -1.58 -4.51 7.33
N GLU A 168 -1.31 -5.74 6.91
CA GLU A 168 -1.18 -6.89 7.79
C GLU A 168 0.28 -6.98 8.26
N GLU A 169 0.51 -6.69 9.54
CA GLU A 169 1.86 -6.65 10.10
C GLU A 169 2.49 -8.04 10.16
N THR A 170 1.68 -9.09 10.37
CA THR A 170 2.12 -10.49 10.53
C THR A 170 2.75 -11.04 9.26
N THR A 171 2.12 -10.80 8.11
CA THR A 171 2.58 -11.27 6.79
C THR A 171 3.37 -10.20 6.03
N ARG A 172 3.44 -8.97 6.57
CA ARG A 172 3.99 -7.77 5.93
C ARG A 172 3.35 -7.54 4.54
N ARG A 173 2.02 -7.53 4.48
CA ARG A 173 1.25 -7.33 3.24
C ARG A 173 0.41 -6.06 3.26
N VAL A 174 0.32 -5.39 2.12
CA VAL A 174 -0.64 -4.31 1.88
C VAL A 174 -1.85 -4.90 1.14
N HIS A 175 -3.05 -4.70 1.68
CA HIS A 175 -4.31 -5.17 1.11
C HIS A 175 -5.07 -4.00 0.50
N LEU A 176 -5.61 -4.22 -0.70
CA LEU A 176 -6.31 -3.21 -1.50
C LEU A 176 -7.67 -3.73 -1.98
N PHE A 177 -8.75 -3.02 -1.64
CA PHE A 177 -10.14 -3.42 -1.89
C PHE A 177 -10.71 -2.79 -3.17
N GLU A 178 -9.86 -2.47 -4.14
CA GLU A 178 -10.20 -1.89 -5.44
C GLU A 178 -9.17 -2.31 -6.52
N ASP A 179 -9.50 -2.08 -7.79
CA ASP A 179 -8.63 -2.44 -8.93
C ASP A 179 -7.37 -1.55 -8.98
N VAL A 180 -6.22 -2.15 -9.28
CA VAL A 180 -4.96 -1.46 -9.57
C VAL A 180 -4.81 -1.26 -11.06
N LYS A 181 -4.92 -0.01 -11.50
CA LYS A 181 -4.77 0.34 -12.90
C LYS A 181 -3.36 0.09 -13.47
N PRO A 182 -3.19 -0.17 -14.78
CA PRO A 182 -1.89 -0.42 -15.40
C PRO A 182 -0.84 0.67 -15.19
N GLU A 183 -1.21 1.96 -15.10
CA GLU A 183 -0.25 3.05 -14.90
C GLU A 183 0.53 2.97 -13.58
N CYS A 184 -0.02 2.26 -12.58
CA CYS A 184 0.62 2.01 -11.29
C CYS A 184 1.77 1.00 -11.37
N ILE A 185 1.81 0.17 -12.41
CA ILE A 185 2.91 -0.78 -12.64
C ILE A 185 4.20 0.02 -12.93
N LYS A 186 5.27 -0.36 -12.25
CA LYS A 186 6.60 0.24 -12.37
C LYS A 186 7.51 -0.64 -13.21
N TRP A 187 7.53 -1.93 -12.90
CA TRP A 187 8.31 -2.91 -13.64
C TRP A 187 7.72 -4.31 -13.54
N ILE A 188 8.11 -5.16 -14.48
CA ILE A 188 7.76 -6.57 -14.57
C ILE A 188 9.06 -7.37 -14.74
N LEU A 189 9.21 -8.45 -13.97
CA LEU A 189 10.31 -9.41 -14.06
C LEU A 189 9.72 -10.80 -14.33
N MET A 190 10.23 -11.48 -15.35
CA MET A 190 9.85 -12.86 -15.67
C MET A 190 11.00 -13.63 -16.32
N LYS A 191 10.88 -14.96 -16.36
CA LYS A 191 11.88 -15.85 -17.00
C LYS A 191 11.45 -16.38 -18.37
N ASN A 192 10.15 -16.54 -18.61
CA ASN A 192 9.67 -17.15 -19.84
C ASN A 192 9.83 -16.20 -21.03
N ASN A 193 10.74 -16.55 -21.95
CA ASN A 193 11.11 -15.72 -23.09
C ASN A 193 9.98 -15.52 -24.12
N GLU A 194 9.03 -16.46 -24.24
CA GLU A 194 7.89 -16.32 -25.14
C GLU A 194 6.97 -15.18 -24.67
N TYR A 195 6.52 -15.25 -23.40
CA TYR A 195 5.73 -14.19 -22.78
C TYR A 195 6.51 -12.89 -22.69
N LEU A 196 7.79 -12.92 -22.33
CA LEU A 196 8.65 -11.73 -22.24
C LEU A 196 8.63 -10.92 -23.56
N ASN A 197 8.79 -11.58 -24.70
CA ASN A 197 8.76 -10.91 -26.02
C ASN A 197 7.39 -10.29 -26.31
N ARG A 198 6.30 -11.00 -26.01
CA ARG A 198 4.92 -10.50 -26.17
C ARG A 198 4.66 -9.27 -25.29
N ILE A 199 5.08 -9.32 -24.03
CA ILE A 199 4.94 -8.24 -23.06
C ILE A 199 5.80 -7.02 -23.44
N GLN A 200 7.05 -7.23 -23.88
CA GLN A 200 7.88 -6.13 -24.38
C GLN A 200 7.25 -5.41 -25.57
N ASN A 201 6.66 -6.15 -26.52
CA ASN A 201 6.02 -5.56 -27.69
C ASN A 201 4.78 -4.75 -27.30
N TYR A 202 3.98 -5.25 -26.34
CA TYR A 202 2.84 -4.50 -25.78
C TYR A 202 3.27 -3.23 -25.03
N VAL A 203 4.32 -3.31 -24.20
CA VAL A 203 4.85 -2.13 -23.46
C VAL A 203 5.49 -1.11 -24.41
N LYS A 204 6.01 -1.54 -25.57
CA LYS A 204 6.54 -0.63 -26.62
C LYS A 204 5.44 0.02 -27.47
N SER A 205 4.31 -0.67 -27.70
CA SER A 205 3.19 -0.13 -28.48
C SER A 205 2.26 0.77 -27.66
N THR A 206 2.18 0.53 -26.35
CA THR A 206 1.49 1.41 -25.40
C THR A 206 2.43 2.51 -24.88
N ASN A 207 1.89 3.67 -24.49
CA ASN A 207 2.68 4.74 -23.88
C ASN A 207 2.95 4.50 -22.37
N LEU A 208 3.03 3.23 -21.96
CA LEU A 208 3.20 2.82 -20.57
C LEU A 208 4.69 2.88 -20.19
N LYS A 209 5.03 3.72 -19.19
CA LYS A 209 6.39 3.83 -18.64
C LYS A 209 6.72 2.67 -17.70
N ILE A 210 6.72 1.44 -18.22
CA ILE A 210 6.98 0.20 -17.49
C ILE A 210 8.33 -0.39 -17.94
N LYS A 211 9.18 -0.77 -16.98
CA LYS A 211 10.42 -1.51 -17.29
C LYS A 211 10.13 -3.01 -17.35
N VAL A 212 10.67 -3.70 -18.36
CA VAL A 212 10.55 -5.16 -18.48
C VAL A 212 11.94 -5.78 -18.32
N PHE A 213 12.05 -6.68 -17.35
CA PHE A 213 13.28 -7.36 -16.95
C PHE A 213 13.18 -8.87 -17.25
N GLN A 214 14.28 -9.43 -17.74
CA GLN A 214 14.45 -10.87 -17.91
C GLN A 214 15.28 -11.42 -16.75
N GLY A 215 14.80 -12.47 -16.08
CA GLY A 215 15.52 -13.14 -15.01
C GLY A 215 16.16 -14.45 -15.47
N GLU A 216 17.48 -14.52 -15.56
CA GLU A 216 18.20 -15.76 -15.92
C GLU A 216 19.27 -16.11 -14.89
N LYS A 217 19.09 -17.24 -14.19
CA LYS A 217 20.11 -17.88 -13.33
C LYS A 217 20.86 -16.96 -12.34
N GLY A 218 20.20 -15.89 -11.87
CA GLY A 218 20.78 -14.89 -10.95
C GLY A 218 21.09 -13.53 -11.58
N ASN A 219 21.12 -13.45 -12.92
CA ASN A 219 21.24 -12.21 -13.67
C ASN A 219 19.86 -11.59 -13.95
N ILE A 220 19.80 -10.27 -13.95
CA ILE A 220 18.61 -9.48 -14.32
C ILE A 220 19.04 -8.47 -15.39
N GLU A 221 18.50 -8.59 -16.61
CA GLU A 221 18.74 -7.61 -17.68
C GLU A 221 17.51 -6.73 -17.93
N GLU A 222 17.70 -5.41 -18.05
CA GLU A 222 16.68 -4.50 -18.58
C GLU A 222 16.65 -4.60 -20.11
N VAL A 223 15.62 -5.23 -20.65
CA VAL A 223 15.54 -5.51 -22.10
C VAL A 223 14.83 -4.39 -22.86
N ALA A 224 14.08 -3.53 -22.17
CA ALA A 224 13.16 -2.56 -22.76
C ALA A 224 13.82 -1.36 -23.50
N ASN A 225 15.12 -1.08 -23.31
CA ASN A 225 15.73 0.19 -23.73
C ASN A 225 16.90 0.13 -24.76
N LYS A 226 17.27 -1.04 -25.29
CA LYS A 226 18.47 -1.16 -26.17
C LYS A 226 18.38 -0.50 -27.57
N ASN A 227 17.20 -0.02 -28.02
CA ASN A 227 16.98 0.45 -29.41
C ASN A 227 16.76 1.97 -29.61
N ARG A 228 16.93 2.84 -28.61
CA ARG A 228 16.92 4.31 -28.79
C ARG A 228 18.31 4.90 -29.10
N LYS A 229 18.98 4.36 -30.11
CA LYS A 229 20.11 5.01 -30.82
C LYS A 229 20.15 4.58 -32.29
N LYS A 230 19.49 5.35 -33.15
CA LYS A 230 19.86 5.65 -34.54
C LYS A 230 19.09 6.90 -34.98
#